data_AF-A0A8C9R8S8-F1
#
_entry.id   AF-A0A8C9R8S8-F1
#
_cell.length_a   1.000
_cell.length_b   1.000
_cell.length_c   1.000
_cell.angle_alpha   90.00
_cell.angle_beta   90.00
_cell.angle_gamma   90.00
#
_symmetry.space_group_name_H-M   'P 1'
#
loop_
_entity.id
_entity.type
_entity.pdbx_description
1 polymer ?
#
loop_
_entity_poly.entity_id
_entity_poly.type
_entity_poly.pdbx_seq_one_letter_code
_entity_poly.pdbx_strand_id
1 'polypeptide(L)'
;MADNVEKLPFFYGNITREEAEDYLRQGGMADGLYLLRQSRSYLGGYALSVAYGRQFYHYTIERELNNTYAIAGGKSHRTPVDLIDYHSQESDGLICLLRKPCSRPRGMEPKVGPFEELKEKLVRQYVKQTWNLQGAALEQAIISQRPQLEKLIATTAHEKMPWFHGSITREDSETRLQNGTRANGRFLIRQRDNKGSYALCLLHHGQVMHYRIDKDKAGKLSIPDGKKFDTLWQLVEHYSYKPDGLLRVLTEPCAQPEGEAGENAVVLFPFVKPISGRMRRSHFDITACITMGNLAQTEALPMDTEVYESPYADPDELQTATIDRRQLILEDGELGSGNFGTVLRGTYKMRKSEKTVAVKILKNDDSNQAVREEMLREAAVMQQLDNPYIVRMIGICEAENLMLVMELAGLGPLNKFLPKNRHISIKNITELVHQVSMGMKYLEEHNFVHRDLAARNVLLVTQHYAKISDFGLSKALAEEENYYKAKTHGKWPVKWYAPECINYFKFSSKSDVWSFGVLMWEAYSLGQKPYKGMKGNEVLQMIESGERMVAPANCPPEIYDLMKACWTYKPDERPGFSTVELRLRNYYYEISQI
;
A
#
# COMPACT_ATOMS: atom_id res chain seq x y z
N MET A 1 -20.79 -15.71 -24.63
CA MET A 1 -19.69 -16.61 -24.25
C MET A 1 -18.67 -15.75 -23.55
N ALA A 2 -18.27 -16.05 -22.32
CA ALA A 2 -17.23 -15.27 -21.65
C ALA A 2 -15.91 -15.57 -22.37
N ASP A 3 -15.32 -14.57 -23.01
CA ASP A 3 -14.01 -14.74 -23.65
C ASP A 3 -12.99 -15.12 -22.58
N ASN A 4 -12.39 -16.31 -22.74
CA ASN A 4 -11.35 -16.78 -21.84
C ASN A 4 -10.04 -16.06 -22.20
N VAL A 5 -9.81 -14.92 -21.55
CA VAL A 5 -8.63 -14.06 -21.72
C VAL A 5 -7.31 -14.83 -21.60
N GLU A 6 -7.27 -15.92 -20.83
CA GLU A 6 -6.08 -16.77 -20.66
C GLU A 6 -5.61 -17.37 -22.00
N LYS A 7 -6.55 -17.64 -22.91
CA LYS A 7 -6.25 -18.18 -24.24
C LYS A 7 -5.69 -17.15 -25.22
N LEU A 8 -5.76 -15.85 -24.90
CA LEU A 8 -5.24 -14.81 -25.79
C LEU A 8 -3.71 -14.94 -25.89
N PRO A 9 -3.14 -14.96 -27.12
CA PRO A 9 -1.71 -15.17 -27.30
C PRO A 9 -0.88 -14.01 -26.76
N PHE A 10 -1.45 -12.81 -26.62
CA PHE A 10 -0.79 -11.60 -26.11
C PHE A 10 -1.15 -11.27 -24.66
N PHE A 11 -1.87 -12.16 -23.96
CA PHE A 11 -2.08 -12.05 -22.52
C PHE A 11 -0.94 -12.74 -21.77
N TYR A 12 -0.32 -12.14 -20.76
CA TYR A 12 0.84 -12.72 -20.08
C TYR A 12 0.55 -13.22 -18.66
N GLY A 13 -0.66 -13.02 -18.15
CA GLY A 13 -0.97 -13.28 -16.74
C GLY A 13 -0.26 -12.28 -15.82
N ASN A 14 0.14 -12.73 -14.63
CA ASN A 14 0.61 -11.89 -13.54
C ASN A 14 2.09 -11.44 -13.60
N ILE A 15 2.54 -10.94 -14.76
CA ILE A 15 3.93 -10.47 -14.96
C ILE A 15 4.16 -9.04 -14.45
N THR A 16 5.41 -8.70 -14.13
CA THR A 16 5.81 -7.36 -13.67
C THR A 16 5.83 -6.34 -14.80
N ARG A 17 5.91 -5.04 -14.46
CA ARG A 17 6.08 -3.95 -15.44
C ARG A 17 7.38 -4.13 -16.21
N GLU A 18 8.47 -4.40 -15.51
CA GLU A 18 9.80 -4.61 -16.12
C GLU A 18 9.80 -5.82 -17.06
N GLU A 19 9.17 -6.94 -16.67
CA GLU A 19 8.99 -8.10 -17.54
C GLU A 19 8.18 -7.74 -18.80
N ALA A 20 7.09 -6.97 -18.65
CA ALA A 20 6.29 -6.50 -19.78
C ALA A 20 7.10 -5.61 -20.74
N GLU A 21 7.87 -4.67 -20.19
CA GLU A 21 8.77 -3.82 -20.96
C GLU A 21 9.83 -4.66 -21.69
N ASP A 22 10.40 -5.68 -21.05
CA ASP A 22 11.37 -6.59 -21.68
C ASP A 22 10.76 -7.36 -22.85
N TYR A 23 9.51 -7.82 -22.75
CA TYR A 23 8.85 -8.45 -23.90
C TYR A 23 8.55 -7.47 -25.03
N LEU A 24 8.15 -6.24 -24.70
CA LEU A 24 7.97 -5.19 -25.71
C LEU A 24 9.31 -4.81 -26.38
N ARG A 25 10.42 -4.81 -25.62
CA ARG A 25 11.79 -4.67 -26.14
C ARG A 25 12.14 -5.80 -27.10
N GLN A 26 11.92 -7.04 -26.69
CA GLN A 26 12.16 -8.24 -27.52
C GLN A 26 11.26 -8.26 -28.77
N GLY A 27 10.04 -7.73 -28.67
CA GLY A 27 9.09 -7.59 -29.78
C GLY A 27 9.42 -6.46 -30.76
N GLY A 28 10.49 -5.70 -30.53
CA GLY A 28 11.02 -4.69 -31.45
C GLY A 28 10.60 -3.25 -31.18
N MET A 29 9.86 -2.97 -30.11
CA MET A 29 9.43 -1.60 -29.70
C MET A 29 8.78 -0.76 -30.81
N ALA A 30 8.04 -1.40 -31.73
CA ALA A 30 7.30 -0.67 -32.74
C ALA A 30 6.16 0.14 -32.10
N ASP A 31 5.85 1.30 -32.67
CA ASP A 31 4.76 2.15 -32.18
C ASP A 31 3.41 1.41 -32.28
N GLY A 32 2.69 1.36 -31.17
CA GLY A 32 1.44 0.61 -31.05
C GLY A 32 1.64 -0.90 -30.86
N LEU A 33 2.86 -1.38 -30.57
CA LEU A 33 3.09 -2.73 -30.06
C LEU A 33 2.57 -2.82 -28.62
N TYR A 34 1.76 -3.83 -28.31
CA TYR A 34 1.12 -3.93 -27.01
C TYR A 34 1.04 -5.36 -26.47
N LEU A 35 0.91 -5.50 -25.15
CA LEU A 35 0.53 -6.76 -24.51
C LEU A 35 -0.44 -6.52 -23.36
N LEU A 36 -1.20 -7.56 -23.03
CA LEU A 36 -2.14 -7.57 -21.91
C LEU A 36 -1.54 -8.37 -20.76
N ARG A 37 -1.69 -7.91 -19.53
CA ARG A 37 -1.29 -8.63 -18.31
C ARG A 37 -2.39 -8.53 -17.27
N GLN A 38 -2.37 -9.41 -16.28
CA GLN A 38 -3.31 -9.36 -15.16
C GLN A 38 -2.97 -8.15 -14.27
N SER A 39 -3.99 -7.49 -13.72
CA SER A 39 -3.78 -6.46 -12.70
C SER A 39 -3.41 -7.12 -11.38
N ARG A 40 -2.34 -6.63 -10.74
CA ARG A 40 -1.85 -7.12 -9.43
C ARG A 40 -2.56 -6.50 -8.23
N SER A 41 -3.41 -5.53 -8.49
CA SER A 41 -3.95 -4.61 -7.50
C SER A 41 -5.48 -4.55 -7.53
N TYR A 42 -6.09 -5.27 -8.49
CA TYR A 42 -7.54 -5.36 -8.69
C TYR A 42 -7.97 -6.82 -8.92
N LEU A 43 -8.90 -7.32 -8.11
CA LEU A 43 -9.44 -8.67 -8.27
C LEU A 43 -10.20 -8.77 -9.62
N GLY A 44 -9.62 -9.48 -10.59
CA GLY A 44 -10.20 -9.67 -11.92
C GLY A 44 -10.05 -8.49 -12.89
N GLY A 45 -9.15 -7.54 -12.62
CA GLY A 45 -8.76 -6.46 -13.55
C GLY A 45 -7.53 -6.82 -14.39
N TYR A 46 -7.18 -5.96 -15.35
CA TYR A 46 -6.06 -6.15 -16.27
C TYR A 46 -5.17 -4.91 -16.33
N ALA A 47 -4.03 -5.01 -17.00
CA ALA A 47 -3.23 -3.86 -17.40
C ALA A 47 -2.74 -4.03 -18.83
N LEU A 48 -2.76 -2.93 -19.58
CA LEU A 48 -2.33 -2.84 -20.96
C LEU A 48 -0.98 -2.11 -21.01
N SER A 49 0.04 -2.78 -21.55
CA SER A 49 1.38 -2.20 -21.75
C SER A 49 1.58 -1.91 -23.24
N VAL A 50 1.97 -0.69 -23.60
CA VAL A 50 2.08 -0.22 -24.99
C VAL A 50 3.45 0.44 -25.21
N ALA A 51 4.11 0.12 -26.33
CA ALA A 51 5.32 0.79 -26.78
C ALA A 51 4.98 1.94 -27.75
N TYR A 52 5.55 3.11 -27.50
CA TYR A 52 5.43 4.26 -28.40
C TYR A 52 6.65 5.19 -28.23
N GLY A 53 7.25 5.65 -29.32
CA GLY A 53 8.38 6.58 -29.26
C GLY A 53 9.58 6.05 -28.48
N ARG A 54 9.82 4.73 -28.50
CA ARG A 54 10.84 4.03 -27.69
C ARG A 54 10.67 4.15 -26.18
N GLN A 55 9.47 4.50 -25.71
CA GLN A 55 9.08 4.46 -24.31
C GLN A 55 7.93 3.46 -24.10
N PHE A 56 7.69 3.10 -22.84
CA PHE A 56 6.63 2.18 -22.44
C PHE A 56 5.57 2.90 -21.62
N TYR A 57 4.32 2.67 -21.97
CA TYR A 57 3.15 3.25 -21.33
C TYR A 57 2.28 2.13 -20.78
N HIS A 58 1.78 2.29 -19.56
CA HIS A 58 1.00 1.26 -18.88
C HIS A 58 -0.32 1.85 -18.43
N TYR A 59 -1.40 1.16 -18.79
CA TYR A 59 -2.76 1.58 -18.50
C TYR A 59 -3.45 0.51 -17.67
N THR A 60 -3.99 0.88 -16.52
CA THR A 60 -4.79 -0.04 -15.72
C THR A 60 -6.18 -0.17 -16.33
N ILE A 61 -6.63 -1.41 -16.52
CA ILE A 61 -7.99 -1.76 -16.93
C ILE A 61 -8.73 -2.24 -15.69
N GLU A 62 -9.68 -1.41 -15.24
CA GLU A 62 -10.50 -1.65 -14.07
C GLU A 62 -11.73 -2.49 -14.48
N ARG A 63 -12.12 -3.45 -13.64
CA ARG A 63 -13.39 -4.15 -13.78
C ARG A 63 -14.43 -3.41 -12.94
N GLU A 64 -15.51 -2.96 -13.56
CA GLU A 64 -16.57 -2.20 -12.91
C GLU A 64 -17.58 -3.13 -12.20
N LEU A 65 -18.42 -2.57 -11.33
CA LEU A 65 -19.39 -3.31 -10.51
C LEU A 65 -20.42 -4.11 -11.34
N ASN A 66 -20.76 -3.59 -12.52
CA ASN A 66 -21.62 -4.23 -13.52
C ASN A 66 -20.88 -5.29 -14.38
N ASN A 67 -19.62 -5.63 -14.04
CA ASN A 67 -18.73 -6.53 -14.76
C ASN A 67 -18.28 -6.06 -16.14
N THR A 68 -18.32 -4.76 -16.44
CA THR A 68 -17.62 -4.18 -17.61
C THR A 68 -16.18 -3.81 -17.28
N TYR A 69 -15.40 -3.44 -18.29
CA TYR A 69 -13.97 -3.14 -18.21
C TYR A 69 -13.69 -1.77 -18.83
N ALA A 70 -12.94 -0.92 -18.13
CA ALA A 70 -12.59 0.41 -18.62
C ALA A 70 -11.15 0.78 -18.22
N ILE A 71 -10.48 1.56 -19.06
CA ILE A 71 -9.28 2.30 -18.63
C ILE A 71 -9.76 3.54 -17.86
N ALA A 72 -9.07 3.92 -16.79
CA ALA A 72 -9.50 5.00 -15.90
C ALA A 72 -9.91 6.28 -16.67
N GLY A 73 -11.18 6.67 -16.57
CA GLY A 73 -11.76 7.84 -17.24
C GLY A 73 -12.17 7.64 -18.71
N GLY A 74 -12.02 6.42 -19.25
CA GLY A 74 -12.42 6.04 -20.60
C GLY A 74 -13.76 5.32 -20.65
N LYS A 75 -14.09 4.80 -21.84
CA LYS A 75 -15.34 4.07 -22.10
C LYS A 75 -15.36 2.68 -21.47
N SER A 76 -16.53 2.24 -21.03
CA SER A 76 -16.75 0.88 -20.50
C SER A 76 -17.02 -0.13 -21.62
N HIS A 77 -16.38 -1.29 -21.53
CA HIS A 77 -16.43 -2.39 -22.50
C HIS A 77 -16.89 -3.68 -21.84
N ARG A 78 -17.54 -4.60 -22.58
CA ARG A 78 -18.07 -5.84 -21.99
C ARG A 78 -16.98 -6.84 -21.63
N THR A 79 -15.91 -6.88 -22.41
CA THR A 79 -14.76 -7.75 -22.18
C THR A 79 -13.45 -6.98 -22.39
N PRO A 80 -12.32 -7.49 -21.88
CA PRO A 80 -11.00 -6.93 -22.19
C PRO A 80 -10.67 -6.99 -23.69
N VAL A 81 -11.22 -7.96 -24.42
CA VAL A 81 -11.01 -8.08 -25.87
C VAL A 81 -11.72 -6.93 -26.58
N ASP A 82 -12.98 -6.64 -26.23
CA ASP A 82 -13.73 -5.51 -26.79
C ASP A 82 -13.02 -4.17 -26.56
N LEU A 83 -12.37 -4.03 -25.40
CA LEU A 83 -11.57 -2.84 -25.05
C LEU A 83 -10.34 -2.71 -25.97
N ILE A 84 -9.61 -3.81 -26.20
CA ILE A 84 -8.47 -3.83 -27.11
C ILE A 84 -8.89 -3.54 -28.55
N ASP A 85 -10.00 -4.13 -29.00
CA ASP A 85 -10.53 -3.94 -30.35
C ASP A 85 -10.99 -2.50 -30.59
N TYR A 86 -11.62 -1.89 -29.58
CA TYR A 86 -11.95 -0.46 -29.60
C TYR A 86 -10.69 0.40 -29.69
N HIS A 87 -9.69 0.14 -28.83
CA HIS A 87 -8.45 0.92 -28.80
C HIS A 87 -7.50 0.70 -29.98
N SER A 88 -7.80 -0.29 -30.83
CA SER A 88 -7.14 -0.48 -32.13
C SER A 88 -7.67 0.49 -33.20
N GLN A 89 -8.86 1.08 -32.97
CA GLN A 89 -9.54 2.00 -33.88
C GLN A 89 -9.58 3.44 -33.35
N GLU A 90 -9.81 3.62 -32.04
CA GLU A 90 -9.89 4.91 -31.37
C GLU A 90 -8.94 4.96 -30.17
N SER A 91 -8.11 6.00 -30.04
CA SER A 91 -7.15 6.05 -28.93
C SER A 91 -7.83 6.34 -27.59
N ASP A 92 -8.83 7.23 -27.57
CA ASP A 92 -9.66 7.57 -26.41
C ASP A 92 -8.85 7.70 -25.09
N GLY A 93 -7.80 8.54 -25.13
CA GLY A 93 -6.90 8.78 -24.00
C GLY A 93 -5.61 7.94 -23.99
N LEU A 94 -5.48 6.91 -24.83
CA LEU A 94 -4.22 6.22 -25.06
C LEU A 94 -3.22 7.08 -25.84
N ILE A 95 -1.92 6.85 -25.61
CA ILE A 95 -0.83 7.56 -26.29
C ILE A 95 -0.84 7.33 -27.80
N CYS A 96 -1.27 6.15 -28.25
CA CYS A 96 -1.39 5.78 -29.65
C CYS A 96 -2.42 4.65 -29.81
N LEU A 97 -2.82 4.39 -31.06
CA LEU A 97 -3.67 3.25 -31.40
C LEU A 97 -2.93 1.93 -31.21
N LEU A 98 -3.64 0.90 -30.77
CA LEU A 98 -3.11 -0.46 -30.69
C LEU A 98 -2.98 -1.01 -32.12
N ARG A 99 -1.75 -1.41 -32.50
CA ARG A 99 -1.44 -1.84 -33.87
C ARG A 99 -1.07 -3.31 -33.94
N LYS A 100 -0.18 -3.75 -33.05
CA LYS A 100 0.39 -5.10 -33.12
C LYS A 100 0.40 -5.73 -31.73
N PRO A 101 -0.26 -6.89 -31.54
CA PRO A 101 -0.10 -7.65 -30.31
C PRO A 101 1.32 -8.24 -30.23
N CYS A 102 1.94 -8.09 -29.07
CA CYS A 102 3.16 -8.78 -28.66
C CYS A 102 2.72 -10.13 -28.08
N SER A 103 2.81 -11.18 -28.88
CA SER A 103 2.42 -12.54 -28.45
C SER A 103 3.48 -13.17 -27.54
N ARG A 104 3.02 -13.94 -26.54
CA ARG A 104 3.83 -14.77 -25.67
C ARG A 104 4.81 -15.61 -26.51
N PRO A 105 6.08 -15.74 -26.06
CA PRO A 105 7.03 -16.68 -26.65
C PRO A 105 6.48 -18.11 -26.69
N ARG A 106 6.96 -18.91 -27.65
CA ARG A 106 6.48 -20.28 -27.86
C ARG A 106 6.71 -21.13 -26.61
N GLY A 107 5.64 -21.77 -26.11
CA GLY A 107 5.68 -22.63 -24.92
C GLY A 107 5.57 -21.91 -23.58
N MET A 108 5.48 -20.57 -23.57
CA MET A 108 5.17 -19.81 -22.37
C MET A 108 3.66 -19.80 -22.12
N GLU A 109 3.27 -20.20 -20.91
CA GLU A 109 1.90 -20.09 -20.43
C GLU A 109 1.68 -18.73 -19.75
N PRO A 110 0.46 -18.18 -19.72
CA PRO A 110 0.18 -17.01 -18.90
C PRO A 110 0.46 -17.35 -17.44
N LYS A 111 1.03 -16.40 -16.70
CA LYS A 111 1.30 -16.51 -15.26
C LYS A 111 -0.01 -16.37 -14.46
N VAL A 112 -0.91 -17.33 -14.64
CA VAL A 112 -2.20 -17.46 -13.96
C VAL A 112 -2.27 -18.88 -13.44
N GLY A 113 -2.21 -19.07 -12.12
CA GLY A 113 -2.09 -20.43 -11.58
C GLY A 113 -2.11 -20.54 -10.06
N PRO A 114 -2.06 -21.78 -9.54
CA PRO A 114 -2.21 -22.10 -8.11
C PRO A 114 -1.20 -21.37 -7.21
N PHE A 115 -0.04 -21.01 -7.77
CA PHE A 115 1.01 -20.30 -7.05
C PHE A 115 0.60 -18.89 -6.62
N GLU A 116 -0.20 -18.17 -7.42
CA GLU A 116 -0.66 -16.81 -7.07
C GLU A 116 -1.74 -16.85 -5.97
N GLU A 117 -2.63 -17.83 -6.00
CA GLU A 117 -3.60 -18.07 -4.93
C GLU A 117 -2.90 -18.47 -3.62
N LEU A 118 -1.89 -19.33 -3.73
CA LEU A 118 -1.04 -19.71 -2.59
C LEU A 118 -0.32 -18.49 -2.01
N LYS A 119 0.19 -17.60 -2.86
CA LYS A 119 0.88 -16.37 -2.44
C LYS A 119 -0.02 -15.45 -1.62
N GLU A 120 -1.27 -15.23 -2.07
CA GLU A 120 -2.26 -14.46 -1.30
C GLU A 120 -2.53 -15.09 0.08
N LYS A 121 -2.71 -16.41 0.12
CA LYS A 121 -2.93 -17.15 1.37
C LYS A 121 -1.74 -17.03 2.31
N LEU A 122 -0.52 -17.14 1.79
CA LEU A 122 0.72 -17.03 2.57
C LEU A 122 0.93 -15.63 3.13
N VAL A 123 0.69 -14.58 2.34
CA VAL A 123 0.77 -13.18 2.81
C VAL A 123 -0.16 -12.96 3.99
N ARG A 124 -1.41 -13.35 3.85
CA ARG A 124 -2.41 -13.21 4.91
C ARG A 124 -2.02 -14.00 6.16
N GLN A 125 -1.54 -15.23 5.99
CA GLN A 125 -1.15 -16.09 7.10
C GLN A 125 0.11 -15.59 7.80
N TYR A 126 1.07 -15.03 7.06
CA TYR A 126 2.26 -14.37 7.59
C TYR A 126 1.89 -13.22 8.51
N VAL A 127 1.03 -12.31 8.04
CA VAL A 127 0.63 -11.15 8.84
C VAL A 127 -0.12 -11.58 10.10
N LYS A 128 -1.06 -12.53 9.97
CA LYS A 128 -1.81 -13.08 11.11
C LYS A 128 -0.91 -13.70 12.18
N GLN A 129 0.17 -14.38 11.82
CA GLN A 129 1.02 -15.04 12.81
C GLN A 129 2.09 -14.12 13.41
N THR A 130 2.69 -13.28 12.58
CA THR A 130 3.79 -12.40 13.01
C THR A 130 3.28 -11.30 13.94
N TRP A 131 2.11 -10.74 13.65
CA TRP A 131 1.54 -9.61 14.40
C TRP A 131 0.19 -9.89 15.05
N ASN A 132 -0.34 -11.11 14.98
CA ASN A 132 -1.64 -11.49 15.57
C ASN A 132 -2.84 -10.65 15.09
N LEU A 133 -2.75 -10.04 13.90
CA LEU A 133 -3.79 -9.15 13.39
C LEU A 133 -5.02 -9.90 12.89
N GLN A 134 -6.17 -9.24 13.02
CA GLN A 134 -7.45 -9.71 12.53
C GLN A 134 -8.29 -8.57 11.93
N GLY A 135 -9.41 -8.91 11.29
CA GLY A 135 -10.40 -7.96 10.79
C GLY A 135 -9.81 -6.88 9.88
N ALA A 136 -10.27 -5.64 10.06
CA ALA A 136 -9.82 -4.50 9.26
C ALA A 136 -8.33 -4.20 9.43
N ALA A 137 -7.77 -4.35 10.64
CA ALA A 137 -6.34 -4.10 10.89
C ALA A 137 -5.43 -4.99 10.03
N LEU A 138 -5.81 -6.27 9.88
CA LEU A 138 -5.16 -7.22 8.98
C LEU A 138 -5.28 -6.80 7.51
N GLU A 139 -6.49 -6.45 7.04
CA GLU A 139 -6.68 -6.05 5.64
C GLU A 139 -5.88 -4.80 5.29
N GLN A 140 -5.89 -3.79 6.16
CA GLN A 140 -5.12 -2.57 5.99
C GLN A 140 -3.61 -2.85 5.92
N ALA A 141 -3.12 -3.78 6.73
CA ALA A 141 -1.70 -4.16 6.76
C ALA A 141 -1.29 -4.80 5.44
N ILE A 142 -2.10 -5.74 4.96
CA ILE A 142 -1.88 -6.40 3.67
C ILE A 142 -1.95 -5.38 2.54
N ILE A 143 -2.95 -4.48 2.53
CA ILE A 143 -3.12 -3.49 1.46
C ILE A 143 -1.92 -2.53 1.41
N SER A 144 -1.45 -1.99 2.53
CA SER A 144 -0.33 -1.05 2.49
C SER A 144 1.02 -1.74 2.25
N GLN A 145 1.23 -2.93 2.82
CA GLN A 145 2.57 -3.54 2.90
C GLN A 145 2.75 -4.75 1.98
N ARG A 146 1.82 -5.00 1.05
CA ARG A 146 1.88 -6.15 0.12
C ARG A 146 3.26 -6.33 -0.54
N PRO A 147 3.90 -5.30 -1.13
CA PRO A 147 5.20 -5.48 -1.77
C PRO A 147 6.30 -5.96 -0.80
N GLN A 148 6.35 -5.41 0.41
CA GLN A 148 7.31 -5.79 1.46
C GLN A 148 7.03 -7.19 2.00
N LEU A 149 5.75 -7.53 2.21
CA LEU A 149 5.34 -8.85 2.67
C LEU A 149 5.70 -9.94 1.66
N GLU A 150 5.50 -9.69 0.37
CA GLU A 150 5.93 -10.61 -0.69
C GLU A 150 7.46 -10.83 -0.65
N LYS A 151 8.24 -9.76 -0.45
CA LYS A 151 9.71 -9.84 -0.30
C LYS A 151 10.14 -10.64 0.92
N LEU A 152 9.47 -10.45 2.06
CA LEU A 152 9.73 -11.18 3.30
C LEU A 152 9.45 -12.68 3.12
N ILE A 153 8.31 -13.04 2.52
CA ILE A 153 7.94 -14.45 2.30
C ILE A 153 8.91 -15.12 1.33
N ALA A 154 9.28 -14.42 0.26
CA ALA A 154 10.23 -14.94 -0.72
C ALA A 154 11.63 -15.20 -0.12
N THR A 155 12.01 -14.51 0.95
CA THR A 155 13.33 -14.61 1.58
C THR A 155 13.37 -15.52 2.82
N THR A 156 12.28 -15.61 3.59
CA THR A 156 12.29 -16.24 4.93
C THR A 156 11.61 -17.60 4.99
N ALA A 157 10.87 -18.03 3.96
CA ALA A 157 9.87 -19.08 4.15
C ALA A 157 9.98 -20.30 3.24
N HIS A 158 11.00 -20.43 2.38
CA HIS A 158 11.07 -21.56 1.44
C HIS A 158 11.01 -22.94 2.14
N GLU A 159 11.56 -23.06 3.35
CA GLU A 159 11.52 -24.29 4.15
C GLU A 159 10.11 -24.67 4.62
N LYS A 160 9.20 -23.70 4.70
CA LYS A 160 7.82 -23.89 5.17
C LYS A 160 6.81 -23.87 4.03
N MET A 161 7.30 -23.85 2.79
CA MET A 161 6.44 -23.90 1.63
C MET A 161 5.87 -25.30 1.45
N PRO A 162 4.60 -25.41 1.02
CA PRO A 162 3.96 -26.72 0.83
C PRO A 162 4.70 -27.57 -0.21
N TRP A 163 5.35 -26.93 -1.18
CA TRP A 163 6.14 -27.60 -2.20
C TRP A 163 7.55 -27.99 -1.75
N PHE A 164 8.03 -27.58 -0.57
CA PHE A 164 9.35 -27.95 -0.07
C PHE A 164 9.26 -29.11 0.93
N HIS A 165 9.97 -30.20 0.68
CA HIS A 165 9.83 -31.45 1.44
C HIS A 165 11.08 -31.79 2.28
N GLY A 166 11.99 -30.84 2.47
CA GLY A 166 13.23 -31.08 3.22
C GLY A 166 14.08 -32.20 2.60
N SER A 167 14.76 -32.97 3.44
CA SER A 167 15.77 -33.97 3.04
C SER A 167 15.20 -35.37 2.73
N ILE A 168 14.07 -35.44 2.01
CA ILE A 168 13.51 -36.74 1.57
C ILE A 168 14.36 -37.39 0.46
N THR A 169 14.29 -38.72 0.37
CA THR A 169 15.01 -39.48 -0.65
C THR A 169 14.42 -39.27 -2.05
N ARG A 170 15.13 -39.71 -3.09
CA ARG A 170 14.63 -39.65 -4.47
C ARG A 170 13.40 -40.55 -4.62
N GLU A 171 13.46 -41.73 -4.04
CA GLU A 171 12.43 -42.76 -4.08
C GLU A 171 11.16 -42.30 -3.33
N ASP A 172 11.33 -41.64 -2.19
CA ASP A 172 10.20 -41.03 -1.44
C ASP A 172 9.54 -39.91 -2.24
N SER A 173 10.32 -39.09 -2.94
CA SER A 173 9.76 -38.02 -3.76
C SER A 173 8.95 -38.54 -4.95
N GLU A 174 9.40 -39.64 -5.57
CA GLU A 174 8.67 -40.32 -6.63
C GLU A 174 7.36 -40.90 -6.10
N THR A 175 7.43 -41.60 -4.96
CA THR A 175 6.28 -42.19 -4.29
C THR A 175 5.23 -41.13 -3.92
N ARG A 176 5.64 -40.00 -3.33
CA ARG A 176 4.71 -38.92 -2.95
C ARG A 176 4.01 -38.28 -4.14
N LEU A 177 4.73 -38.04 -5.25
CA LEU A 177 4.14 -37.49 -6.47
C LEU A 177 3.20 -38.47 -7.16
N GLN A 178 3.47 -39.77 -7.06
CA GLN A 178 2.62 -40.82 -7.63
C GLN A 178 1.39 -41.13 -6.77
N ASN A 179 1.46 -40.93 -5.45
CA ASN A 179 0.40 -41.25 -4.47
C ASN A 179 -0.69 -40.15 -4.33
N GLY A 180 -1.11 -39.53 -5.43
CA GLY A 180 -2.24 -38.59 -5.39
C GLY A 180 -2.77 -38.28 -6.77
N THR A 181 -3.23 -37.05 -6.99
CA THR A 181 -3.62 -36.56 -8.31
C THR A 181 -2.44 -36.71 -9.28
N ARG A 182 -2.68 -37.36 -10.42
CA ARG A 182 -1.70 -37.51 -11.52
C ARG A 182 -1.74 -36.31 -12.46
N ALA A 183 -2.00 -35.12 -11.92
CA ALA A 183 -2.05 -33.91 -12.73
C ALA A 183 -0.66 -33.63 -13.29
N ASN A 184 -0.61 -33.37 -14.60
CA ASN A 184 0.63 -32.98 -15.23
C ASN A 184 1.13 -31.66 -14.64
N GLY A 185 2.42 -31.59 -14.33
CA GLY A 185 3.05 -30.40 -13.74
C GLY A 185 3.00 -30.39 -12.21
N ARG A 186 2.43 -31.41 -11.56
CA ARG A 186 2.50 -31.55 -10.10
C ARG A 186 3.96 -31.69 -9.68
N PHE A 187 4.38 -30.98 -8.64
CA PHE A 187 5.80 -30.88 -8.30
C PHE A 187 6.09 -30.81 -6.80
N LEU A 188 7.34 -31.08 -6.44
CA LEU A 188 7.92 -30.79 -5.13
C LEU A 188 9.41 -30.48 -5.27
N ILE A 189 9.98 -29.82 -4.28
CA ILE A 189 11.42 -29.58 -4.14
C ILE A 189 11.91 -30.26 -2.88
N ARG A 190 13.02 -30.99 -2.99
CA ARG A 190 13.70 -31.63 -1.86
C ARG A 190 15.16 -31.20 -1.79
N GLN A 191 15.71 -31.21 -0.59
CA GLN A 191 17.11 -30.98 -0.33
C GLN A 191 17.92 -32.23 -0.67
N ARG A 192 19.04 -32.06 -1.40
CA ARG A 192 19.95 -33.16 -1.74
C ARG A 192 21.14 -33.23 -0.78
N ASP A 193 21.59 -32.08 -0.29
CA ASP A 193 22.67 -31.98 0.68
C ASP A 193 22.55 -30.73 1.56
N ASN A 194 23.39 -30.66 2.59
CA ASN A 194 23.47 -29.52 3.51
C ASN A 194 24.25 -28.32 2.93
N LYS A 195 24.71 -28.40 1.67
CA LYS A 195 25.51 -27.37 0.99
C LYS A 195 24.68 -26.54 0.00
N GLY A 196 23.35 -26.67 0.05
CA GLY A 196 22.43 -25.88 -0.77
C GLY A 196 22.22 -26.45 -2.18
N SER A 197 22.40 -27.77 -2.38
CA SER A 197 21.90 -28.47 -3.57
C SER A 197 20.50 -29.03 -3.32
N TYR A 198 19.62 -28.88 -4.30
CA TYR A 198 18.22 -29.31 -4.26
C TYR A 198 17.86 -30.14 -5.49
N ALA A 199 16.73 -30.83 -5.45
CA ALA A 199 16.11 -31.47 -6.61
C ALA A 199 14.67 -30.98 -6.74
N LEU A 200 14.32 -30.51 -7.94
CA LEU A 200 12.94 -30.29 -8.37
C LEU A 200 12.42 -31.58 -9.00
N CYS A 201 11.40 -32.15 -8.39
CA CYS A 201 10.73 -33.36 -8.83
C CYS A 201 9.41 -32.95 -9.50
N LEU A 202 9.20 -33.32 -10.76
CA LEU A 202 8.09 -32.86 -11.61
C LEU A 202 7.38 -34.05 -12.26
N LEU A 203 6.06 -34.15 -12.08
CA LEU A 203 5.24 -35.17 -12.72
C LEU A 203 4.86 -34.76 -14.16
N HIS A 204 5.18 -35.60 -15.13
CA HIS A 204 4.87 -35.40 -16.54
C HIS A 204 4.48 -36.73 -17.21
N HIS A 205 3.27 -36.79 -17.75
CA HIS A 205 2.65 -37.98 -18.35
C HIS A 205 2.80 -39.25 -17.49
N GLY A 206 2.60 -39.11 -16.18
CA GLY A 206 2.71 -40.20 -15.21
C GLY A 206 4.14 -40.59 -14.81
N GLN A 207 5.16 -39.95 -15.37
CA GLN A 207 6.57 -40.15 -15.02
C GLN A 207 7.09 -38.99 -14.16
N VAL A 208 7.96 -39.29 -13.20
CA VAL A 208 8.57 -38.27 -12.34
C VAL A 208 9.95 -37.91 -12.88
N MET A 209 10.09 -36.65 -13.29
CA MET A 209 11.34 -36.07 -13.77
C MET A 209 12.07 -35.41 -12.60
N HIS A 210 13.40 -35.55 -12.57
CA HIS A 210 14.24 -34.97 -11.51
C HIS A 210 15.22 -33.97 -12.12
N TYR A 211 15.03 -32.70 -11.77
CA TYR A 211 15.91 -31.60 -12.17
C TYR A 211 16.79 -31.23 -10.99
N ARG A 212 18.11 -31.25 -11.19
CA ARG A 212 19.05 -30.78 -10.17
C ARG A 212 18.97 -29.26 -10.08
N ILE A 213 18.98 -28.72 -8.87
CA ILE A 213 19.12 -27.28 -8.62
C ILE A 213 20.40 -27.12 -7.81
N ASP A 214 21.37 -26.41 -8.37
CA ASP A 214 22.64 -26.17 -7.70
C ASP A 214 22.82 -24.69 -7.40
N LYS A 215 23.57 -24.43 -6.32
CA LYS A 215 23.98 -23.09 -5.92
C LYS A 215 25.34 -22.77 -6.53
N ASP A 216 25.44 -21.66 -7.25
CA ASP A 216 26.70 -21.19 -7.82
C ASP A 216 27.57 -20.45 -6.79
N LYS A 217 28.78 -20.03 -7.20
CA LYS A 217 29.72 -19.31 -6.33
C LYS A 217 29.18 -17.95 -5.84
N ALA A 218 28.22 -17.35 -6.55
CA ALA A 218 27.55 -16.11 -6.16
C ALA A 218 26.33 -16.37 -5.26
N GLY A 219 26.07 -17.63 -4.89
CA GLY A 219 24.92 -17.99 -4.08
C GLY A 219 23.61 -18.10 -4.85
N LYS A 220 23.62 -17.98 -6.17
CA LYS A 220 22.41 -18.07 -7.01
C LYS A 220 22.07 -19.52 -7.31
N LEU A 221 20.78 -19.83 -7.33
CA LEU A 221 20.19 -21.14 -7.60
C LEU A 221 19.78 -21.26 -9.06
N SER A 222 20.08 -22.39 -9.71
CA SER A 222 19.65 -22.67 -11.09
C SER A 222 19.57 -24.16 -11.35
N ILE A 223 18.70 -24.55 -12.30
CA ILE A 223 18.82 -25.86 -12.97
C ILE A 223 19.99 -25.81 -13.97
N PRO A 224 20.54 -26.96 -14.44
CA PRO A 224 21.57 -26.99 -15.47
C PRO A 224 21.19 -26.13 -16.68
N ASP A 225 22.10 -25.23 -17.07
CA ASP A 225 21.96 -24.28 -18.19
C ASP A 225 20.72 -23.36 -18.12
N GLY A 226 20.07 -23.28 -16.96
CA GLY A 226 18.88 -22.47 -16.73
C GLY A 226 19.15 -21.06 -16.21
N LYS A 227 18.07 -20.28 -16.07
CA LYS A 227 18.11 -18.96 -15.43
C LYS A 227 18.55 -19.08 -13.96
N LYS A 228 19.26 -18.05 -13.49
CA LYS A 228 19.76 -17.95 -12.11
C LYS A 228 18.82 -17.13 -11.23
N PHE A 229 18.56 -17.60 -10.02
CA PHE A 229 17.64 -17.02 -9.04
C PHE A 229 18.32 -16.82 -7.69
N ASP A 230 17.87 -15.88 -6.88
CA ASP A 230 18.41 -15.67 -5.53
C ASP A 230 17.75 -16.60 -4.51
N THR A 231 16.50 -17.01 -4.73
CA THR A 231 15.76 -17.90 -3.82
C THR A 231 15.00 -19.01 -4.55
N LEU A 232 14.71 -20.11 -3.84
CA LEU A 232 13.84 -21.18 -4.35
C LEU A 232 12.43 -20.68 -4.69
N TRP A 233 11.96 -19.66 -3.98
CA TRP A 233 10.67 -19.01 -4.27
C TRP A 233 10.65 -18.43 -5.68
N GLN A 234 11.65 -17.60 -6.03
CA GLN A 234 11.75 -16.99 -7.36
C GLN A 234 11.89 -18.06 -8.46
N LEU A 235 12.60 -19.14 -8.16
CA LEU A 235 12.75 -20.28 -9.07
C LEU A 235 11.39 -20.95 -9.35
N VAL A 236 10.63 -21.27 -8.31
CA VAL A 236 9.29 -21.88 -8.44
C VAL A 236 8.33 -20.94 -9.16
N GLU A 237 8.35 -19.65 -8.81
CA GLU A 237 7.55 -18.62 -9.46
C GLU A 237 7.84 -18.56 -10.96
N HIS A 238 9.11 -18.54 -11.37
CA HIS A 238 9.49 -18.54 -12.79
C HIS A 238 9.03 -19.81 -13.51
N TYR A 239 9.32 -20.98 -12.96
CA TYR A 239 9.00 -22.24 -13.60
C TYR A 239 7.51 -22.59 -13.60
N SER A 240 6.68 -21.87 -12.82
CA SER A 240 5.21 -22.02 -12.86
C SER A 240 4.56 -21.51 -14.15
N TYR A 241 5.26 -20.69 -14.94
CA TYR A 241 4.71 -20.12 -16.17
C TYR A 241 5.67 -20.18 -17.37
N LYS A 242 6.99 -20.31 -17.12
CA LYS A 242 8.01 -20.56 -18.14
C LYS A 242 8.68 -21.91 -17.94
N PRO A 243 8.62 -22.83 -18.91
CA PRO A 243 9.29 -24.11 -18.75
C PRO A 243 10.82 -23.99 -18.78
N ASP A 244 11.41 -23.13 -19.63
CA ASP A 244 12.84 -22.78 -19.69
C ASP A 244 13.82 -23.93 -19.32
N GLY A 245 13.73 -25.07 -20.01
CA GLY A 245 14.56 -26.26 -19.78
C GLY A 245 13.84 -27.40 -19.04
N LEU A 246 12.69 -27.13 -18.43
CA LEU A 246 11.75 -28.15 -17.95
C LEU A 246 10.90 -28.69 -19.11
N LEU A 247 10.40 -29.91 -18.97
CA LEU A 247 9.46 -30.49 -19.95
C LEU A 247 8.11 -29.75 -19.96
N ARG A 248 7.74 -29.14 -18.84
CA ARG A 248 6.56 -28.28 -18.71
C ARG A 248 6.65 -27.39 -17.49
N VAL A 249 5.73 -26.43 -17.42
CA VAL A 249 5.54 -25.57 -16.26
C VAL A 249 5.09 -26.34 -15.01
N LEU A 250 5.46 -25.80 -13.86
CA LEU A 250 4.98 -26.22 -12.55
C LEU A 250 3.52 -25.81 -12.36
N THR A 251 2.72 -26.66 -11.73
CA THR A 251 1.27 -26.40 -11.54
C THR A 251 0.89 -26.51 -10.07
N GLU A 252 0.36 -27.65 -9.63
CA GLU A 252 -0.02 -27.89 -8.24
C GLU A 252 1.17 -28.40 -7.40
N PRO A 253 1.39 -27.84 -6.20
CA PRO A 253 2.38 -28.37 -5.27
C PRO A 253 1.90 -29.73 -4.72
N CYS A 254 2.82 -30.69 -4.57
CA CYS A 254 2.55 -31.90 -3.80
C CYS A 254 2.41 -31.52 -2.32
N ALA A 255 1.30 -31.90 -1.68
CA ALA A 255 1.17 -31.76 -0.24
C ALA A 255 2.18 -32.66 0.51
N GLN A 256 2.62 -32.21 1.68
CA GLN A 256 3.37 -33.04 2.61
C GLN A 256 2.42 -34.09 3.25
N PRO A 257 2.84 -35.35 3.48
CA PRO A 257 2.00 -36.36 4.13
C PRO A 257 1.60 -35.94 5.56
N GLU A 258 0.34 -36.21 5.93
CA GLU A 258 -0.18 -35.91 7.27
C GLU A 258 0.64 -36.64 8.34
N GLY A 259 1.28 -35.84 9.19
CA GLY A 259 2.27 -36.27 10.19
C GLY A 259 3.13 -35.10 10.68
N GLU A 260 3.32 -34.07 9.84
CA GLU A 260 3.96 -32.79 10.23
C GLU A 260 3.20 -31.53 9.77
N ALA A 261 2.15 -31.67 8.96
CA ALA A 261 1.26 -30.57 8.60
C ALA A 261 -0.02 -31.15 7.96
N GLY A 262 -1.11 -31.29 8.74
CA GLY A 262 -2.41 -31.78 8.23
C GLY A 262 -3.03 -30.84 7.20
N GLU A 263 -4.17 -31.18 6.61
CA GLU A 263 -4.89 -30.36 5.60
C GLU A 263 -5.27 -28.91 6.02
N ASN A 264 -4.90 -28.50 7.24
CA ASN A 264 -4.88 -27.12 7.76
C ASN A 264 -3.48 -26.64 8.19
N ALA A 265 -2.41 -27.09 7.52
CA ALA A 265 -1.02 -26.80 7.84
C ALA A 265 -0.79 -25.29 8.01
N VAL A 266 -0.70 -24.87 9.27
CA VAL A 266 -0.36 -23.51 9.63
C VAL A 266 1.12 -23.35 9.30
N VAL A 267 1.44 -22.64 8.21
CA VAL A 267 2.82 -22.27 7.88
C VAL A 267 3.32 -21.37 9.02
N LEU A 268 3.88 -21.95 10.08
CA LEU A 268 4.31 -21.22 11.27
C LEU A 268 5.55 -20.42 10.92
N PHE A 269 5.50 -19.11 10.69
CA PHE A 269 6.73 -18.36 10.42
C PHE A 269 7.62 -18.27 11.67
N PRO A 270 8.97 -18.25 11.54
CA PRO A 270 9.82 -18.03 12.70
C PRO A 270 9.44 -16.71 13.38
N PHE A 271 9.28 -16.73 14.70
CA PHE A 271 8.95 -15.55 15.49
C PHE A 271 10.12 -14.56 15.42
N VAL A 272 10.05 -13.60 14.50
CA VAL A 272 10.91 -12.42 14.56
C VAL A 272 10.31 -11.56 15.66
N LYS A 273 10.89 -11.58 16.85
CA LYS A 273 10.47 -10.69 17.92
C LYS A 273 10.47 -9.26 17.36
N PRO A 274 9.35 -8.51 17.46
CA PRO A 274 9.42 -7.06 17.36
C PRO A 274 10.48 -6.59 18.35
N ILE A 275 11.24 -5.55 18.00
CA ILE A 275 12.21 -4.93 18.91
C ILE A 275 11.41 -4.15 19.97
N SER A 276 10.74 -4.87 20.87
CA SER A 276 10.05 -4.34 22.04
C SER A 276 10.65 -5.05 23.26
N GLY A 277 11.82 -4.58 23.70
CA GLY A 277 12.49 -5.15 24.86
C GLY A 277 13.44 -4.15 25.49
N ARG A 278 13.05 -3.60 26.64
CA ARG A 278 13.92 -2.85 27.56
C ARG A 278 15.24 -3.61 27.75
N MET A 279 16.32 -3.05 27.23
CA MET A 279 17.66 -3.61 27.38
C MET A 279 18.10 -3.43 28.83
N ARG A 280 18.21 -4.54 29.58
CA ARG A 280 18.87 -4.53 30.89
C ARG A 280 20.34 -4.17 30.68
N ARG A 281 20.81 -3.17 31.43
CA ARG A 281 22.17 -2.62 31.37
C ARG A 281 23.20 -3.70 31.73
N SER A 282 24.07 -4.03 30.79
CA SER A 282 25.43 -4.49 31.08
C SER A 282 26.38 -3.82 30.09
N HIS A 283 27.42 -3.20 30.64
CA HIS A 283 28.42 -2.36 29.97
C HIS A 283 28.96 -2.92 28.64
N PHE A 284 28.47 -2.39 27.52
CA PHE A 284 29.13 -2.39 26.20
C PHE A 284 28.73 -1.11 25.45
N ASP A 285 29.63 -0.62 24.60
CA ASP A 285 29.64 0.72 23.98
C ASP A 285 28.26 1.32 23.63
N ILE A 286 27.87 2.32 24.41
CA ILE A 286 26.52 2.90 24.44
C ILE A 286 26.23 3.71 23.17
N THR A 287 27.24 4.29 22.53
CA THR A 287 27.06 5.25 21.42
C THR A 287 26.74 4.57 20.08
N ALA A 288 27.32 3.39 19.81
CA ALA A 288 27.08 2.62 18.58
C ALA A 288 25.74 1.84 18.62
N CYS A 289 25.36 1.32 19.79
CA CYS A 289 24.08 0.65 19.99
C CYS A 289 22.88 1.62 19.95
N ILE A 290 23.03 2.86 20.44
CA ILE A 290 21.97 3.89 20.35
C ILE A 290 21.76 4.34 18.90
N THR A 291 22.82 4.49 18.10
CA THR A 291 22.69 4.88 16.69
C THR A 291 22.08 3.78 15.83
N MET A 292 22.46 2.51 16.03
CA MET A 292 21.84 1.37 15.36
C MET A 292 20.38 1.14 15.82
N GLY A 293 20.09 1.29 17.11
CA GLY A 293 18.73 1.16 17.66
C GLY A 293 17.77 2.24 17.20
N ASN A 294 18.24 3.48 17.08
CA ASN A 294 17.44 4.58 16.53
C ASN A 294 17.19 4.41 15.03
N LEU A 295 18.18 3.96 14.26
CA LEU A 295 18.02 3.73 12.81
C LEU A 295 17.02 2.60 12.53
N ALA A 296 17.10 1.49 13.28
CA ALA A 296 16.17 0.36 13.18
C ALA A 296 14.73 0.75 13.53
N GLN A 297 14.51 1.65 14.49
CA GLN A 297 13.18 2.19 14.79
C GLN A 297 12.65 3.13 13.71
N THR A 298 13.52 3.88 13.02
CA THR A 298 13.07 4.76 11.93
C THR A 298 12.65 4.03 10.66
N GLU A 299 13.13 2.81 10.43
CA GLU A 299 12.84 2.02 9.22
C GLU A 299 11.83 0.88 9.48
N ALA A 300 11.27 0.79 10.69
CA ALA A 300 10.33 -0.26 11.06
C ALA A 300 9.06 -0.23 10.19
N LEU A 301 8.51 -1.43 9.89
CA LEU A 301 7.22 -1.56 9.21
C LEU A 301 6.12 -0.97 10.09
N PRO A 302 4.99 -0.52 9.50
CA PRO A 302 3.88 0.01 10.29
C PRO A 302 3.47 -0.92 11.44
N MET A 303 3.43 -2.22 11.16
CA MET A 303 3.00 -3.26 12.11
C MET A 303 3.96 -3.51 13.28
N ASP A 304 5.22 -3.12 13.13
CA ASP A 304 6.23 -3.27 14.19
C ASP A 304 6.13 -2.15 15.23
N THR A 305 5.20 -1.20 15.05
CA THR A 305 4.99 -0.05 15.94
C THR A 305 3.79 -0.23 16.86
N GLU A 306 3.88 0.30 18.08
CA GLU A 306 2.80 0.25 19.10
C GLU A 306 1.56 1.11 18.78
N VAL A 307 1.60 1.87 17.67
CA VAL A 307 0.52 2.77 17.24
C VAL A 307 -0.18 2.25 15.98
N TYR A 308 0.14 1.04 15.51
CA TYR A 308 -0.62 0.44 14.42
C TYR A 308 -2.03 0.06 14.86
N GLU A 309 -2.15 -0.75 15.91
CA GLU A 309 -3.43 -1.08 16.53
C GLU A 309 -3.86 0.02 17.50
N SER A 310 -5.17 0.12 17.71
CA SER A 310 -5.74 1.01 18.71
C SER A 310 -5.18 0.66 20.10
N PRO A 311 -4.92 1.65 20.99
CA PRO A 311 -4.61 1.36 22.39
C PRO A 311 -5.69 0.52 23.10
N TYR A 312 -6.91 0.50 22.56
CA TYR A 312 -8.05 -0.25 23.09
C TYR A 312 -8.29 -1.58 22.37
N ALA A 313 -7.33 -2.06 21.58
CA ALA A 313 -7.38 -3.39 20.96
C ALA A 313 -7.24 -4.52 21.98
N ASP A 314 -6.61 -4.28 23.14
CA ASP A 314 -6.66 -5.19 24.30
C ASP A 314 -8.05 -5.10 24.96
N PRO A 315 -8.86 -6.17 24.97
CA PRO A 315 -10.21 -6.17 25.56
C PRO A 315 -10.24 -5.80 27.05
N ASP A 316 -9.12 -5.91 27.76
CA ASP A 316 -9.02 -5.54 29.18
C ASP A 316 -8.71 -4.05 29.40
N GLU A 317 -8.31 -3.32 28.36
CA GLU A 317 -8.15 -1.85 28.38
C GLU A 317 -9.51 -1.20 28.08
N LEU A 318 -10.01 -0.39 29.01
CA LEU A 318 -11.34 0.22 28.90
C LEU A 318 -11.24 1.55 28.15
N GLN A 319 -12.02 1.69 27.07
CA GLN A 319 -12.19 2.96 26.37
C GLN A 319 -13.22 3.83 27.11
N THR A 320 -12.78 4.97 27.64
CA THR A 320 -13.65 5.99 28.24
C THR A 320 -13.68 7.24 27.37
N ALA A 321 -14.81 7.94 27.35
CA ALA A 321 -14.93 9.20 26.57
C ALA A 321 -13.97 10.29 27.08
N THR A 322 -13.80 10.36 28.40
CA THR A 322 -12.92 11.32 29.07
C THR A 322 -11.76 10.63 29.78
N ILE A 323 -10.63 11.32 29.85
CA ILE A 323 -9.39 10.90 30.51
C ILE A 323 -9.24 11.68 31.83
N ASP A 324 -8.98 10.97 32.93
CA ASP A 324 -8.65 11.61 34.21
C ASP A 324 -7.29 12.32 34.10
N ARG A 325 -7.27 13.61 34.43
CA ARG A 325 -6.06 14.45 34.43
C ARG A 325 -4.91 13.85 35.24
N ARG A 326 -5.20 13.08 36.29
CA ARG A 326 -4.21 12.39 37.14
C ARG A 326 -3.46 11.26 36.43
N GLN A 327 -4.06 10.72 35.37
CA GLN A 327 -3.46 9.68 34.53
C GLN A 327 -2.56 10.28 33.44
N LEU A 328 -2.57 11.60 33.24
CA LEU A 328 -1.83 12.27 32.17
C LEU A 328 -0.64 13.05 32.74
N ILE A 329 0.57 12.70 32.32
CA ILE A 329 1.81 13.40 32.67
C ILE A 329 2.30 14.12 31.42
N LEU A 330 2.44 15.45 31.47
CA LEU A 330 2.95 16.26 30.37
C LEU A 330 4.45 16.48 30.57
N GLU A 331 5.21 16.37 29.48
CA GLU A 331 6.64 16.66 29.47
C GLU A 331 6.89 18.14 29.18
N ASP A 332 8.00 18.67 29.69
CA ASP A 332 8.45 20.02 29.35
C ASP A 332 8.94 20.08 27.89
N GLY A 333 8.51 21.11 27.16
CA GLY A 333 8.90 21.34 25.77
C GLY A 333 7.75 21.14 24.78
N GLU A 334 7.55 22.12 23.91
CA GLU A 334 6.53 22.06 22.88
C GLU A 334 7.00 21.21 21.69
N LEU A 335 6.18 20.24 21.27
CA LEU A 335 6.36 19.54 20.00
C LEU A 335 6.00 20.45 18.82
N GLY A 336 5.06 21.37 19.04
CA GLY A 336 4.67 22.40 18.09
C GLY A 336 3.50 23.22 18.58
N SER A 337 3.28 24.37 17.96
CA SER A 337 2.14 25.24 18.23
C SER A 337 1.50 25.69 16.91
N GLY A 338 0.19 25.96 16.96
CA GLY A 338 -0.60 26.32 15.80
C GLY A 338 -1.78 27.22 16.13
N ASN A 339 -2.69 27.39 15.17
CA ASN A 339 -3.87 28.23 15.34
C ASN A 339 -4.75 27.73 16.49
N PHE A 340 -4.89 26.41 16.61
CA PHE A 340 -5.81 25.74 17.55
C PHE A 340 -5.25 25.50 18.94
N GLY A 341 -3.95 25.68 19.16
CA GLY A 341 -3.33 25.34 20.45
C GLY A 341 -1.87 24.97 20.37
N THR A 342 -1.36 24.47 21.49
CA THR A 342 0.01 23.98 21.66
C THR A 342 -0.02 22.47 21.86
N VAL A 343 0.94 21.76 21.27
CA VAL A 343 1.07 20.30 21.35
C VAL A 343 2.30 19.97 22.20
N LEU A 344 2.10 19.17 23.24
CA LEU A 344 3.15 18.68 24.13
C LEU A 344 3.26 17.16 24.01
N ARG A 345 4.43 16.64 24.32
CA ARG A 345 4.60 15.19 24.56
C ARG A 345 4.08 14.86 25.95
N GLY A 346 3.50 13.68 26.12
CA GLY A 346 3.06 13.22 27.42
C GLY A 346 3.07 11.71 27.54
N THR A 347 2.75 11.25 28.75
CA THR A 347 2.53 9.84 29.09
C THR A 347 1.13 9.69 29.66
N TYR A 348 0.34 8.79 29.07
CA TYR A 348 -0.97 8.40 29.55
C TYR A 348 -0.87 7.05 30.28
N LYS A 349 -1.22 7.05 31.57
CA LYS A 349 -1.27 5.86 32.42
C LYS A 349 -2.57 5.11 32.20
N MET A 350 -2.51 4.04 31.42
CA MET A 350 -3.61 3.11 31.20
C MET A 350 -3.66 2.06 32.32
N ARG A 351 -4.57 1.09 32.21
CA ARG A 351 -4.78 0.10 33.29
C ARG A 351 -3.61 -0.86 33.42
N LYS A 352 -3.07 -1.35 32.31
CA LYS A 352 -1.95 -2.31 32.28
C LYS A 352 -0.64 -1.70 31.79
N SER A 353 -0.71 -0.57 31.11
CA SER A 353 0.42 0.00 30.38
C SER A 353 0.53 1.52 30.55
N GLU A 354 1.69 2.06 30.19
CA GLU A 354 1.88 3.50 30.02
C GLU A 354 2.12 3.77 28.54
N LYS A 355 1.33 4.66 27.93
CA LYS A 355 1.43 4.98 26.51
C LYS A 355 2.00 6.38 26.34
N THR A 356 2.96 6.53 25.44
CA THR A 356 3.43 7.85 25.03
C THR A 356 2.39 8.49 24.11
N VAL A 357 2.02 9.73 24.38
CA VAL A 357 0.94 10.46 23.72
C VAL A 357 1.38 11.85 23.27
N ALA A 358 0.67 12.39 22.28
CA ALA A 358 0.70 13.81 21.95
C ALA A 358 -0.54 14.47 22.56
N VAL A 359 -0.36 15.57 23.29
CA VAL A 359 -1.45 16.28 23.97
C VAL A 359 -1.58 17.66 23.37
N LYS A 360 -2.69 17.92 22.68
CA LYS A 360 -3.01 19.25 22.15
C LYS A 360 -3.83 20.00 23.17
N ILE A 361 -3.20 21.00 23.79
CA ILE A 361 -3.84 21.94 24.71
C ILE A 361 -4.50 23.02 23.85
N LEU A 362 -5.83 23.02 23.86
CA LEU A 362 -6.61 23.99 23.11
C LEU A 362 -6.57 25.34 23.82
N LYS A 363 -6.63 26.43 23.04
CA LYS A 363 -6.72 27.78 23.61
C LYS A 363 -8.10 27.94 24.23
N ASN A 364 -8.17 28.38 25.48
CA ASN A 364 -9.43 28.73 26.12
C ASN A 364 -10.05 29.92 25.39
N ASP A 365 -11.18 29.69 24.71
CA ASP A 365 -12.11 30.75 24.34
C ASP A 365 -13.36 30.58 25.20
N ASP A 366 -13.20 30.86 26.50
CA ASP A 366 -14.21 30.66 27.56
C ASP A 366 -15.49 31.51 27.35
N SER A 367 -15.54 32.30 26.29
CA SER A 367 -16.62 33.24 26.00
C SER A 367 -17.84 32.62 25.32
N ASN A 368 -17.75 31.40 24.77
CA ASN A 368 -18.85 30.82 23.98
C ASN A 368 -19.10 29.31 24.22
N GLN A 369 -20.07 29.02 25.10
CA GLN A 369 -20.49 27.67 25.44
C GLN A 369 -20.96 26.84 24.24
N ALA A 370 -21.56 27.46 23.22
CA ALA A 370 -22.00 26.76 22.01
C ALA A 370 -20.83 26.21 21.18
N VAL A 371 -19.69 26.94 21.15
CA VAL A 371 -18.47 26.50 20.46
C VAL A 371 -17.86 25.31 21.20
N ARG A 372 -17.81 25.35 22.54
CA ARG A 372 -17.33 24.23 23.36
C ARG A 372 -18.15 22.96 23.14
N GLU A 373 -19.47 23.06 23.12
CA GLU A 373 -20.35 21.90 22.86
C GLU A 373 -20.16 21.34 21.45
N GLU A 374 -19.98 22.19 20.44
CA GLU A 374 -19.66 21.75 19.08
C GLU A 374 -18.33 21.01 19.02
N MET A 375 -17.29 21.54 19.68
CA MET A 375 -15.99 20.88 19.76
C MET A 375 -16.04 19.53 20.49
N LEU A 376 -16.79 19.42 21.59
CA LEU A 376 -16.96 18.14 22.30
C LEU A 376 -17.74 17.12 21.46
N ARG A 377 -18.75 17.56 20.69
CA ARG A 377 -19.46 16.70 19.73
C ARG A 377 -18.52 16.20 18.63
N GLU A 378 -17.71 17.07 18.05
CA GLU A 378 -16.73 16.69 17.03
C GLU A 378 -15.68 15.73 17.58
N ALA A 379 -15.16 16.00 18.79
CA ALA A 379 -14.21 15.12 19.46
C ALA A 379 -14.80 13.74 19.79
N ALA A 380 -16.07 13.65 20.16
CA ALA A 380 -16.76 12.37 20.36
C ALA A 380 -16.85 11.54 19.08
N VAL A 381 -17.09 12.18 17.92
CA VAL A 381 -17.05 11.49 16.62
C VAL A 381 -15.61 11.07 16.28
N MET A 382 -14.63 11.95 16.51
CA MET A 382 -13.23 11.64 16.24
C MET A 382 -12.70 10.45 17.07
N GLN A 383 -13.20 10.26 18.29
CA GLN A 383 -12.81 9.14 19.15
C GLN A 383 -13.32 7.79 18.62
N GLN A 384 -14.36 7.78 17.77
CA GLN A 384 -14.88 6.58 17.14
C GLN A 384 -14.08 6.16 15.89
N LEU A 385 -13.27 7.07 15.35
CA LEU A 385 -12.45 6.80 14.18
C LEU A 385 -11.27 5.90 14.56
N ASP A 386 -11.25 4.70 14.01
CA ASP A 386 -10.19 3.71 14.19
C ASP A 386 -9.65 3.24 12.84
N ASN A 387 -8.52 3.82 12.45
CA ASN A 387 -7.76 3.38 11.30
C ASN A 387 -6.25 3.51 11.58
N PRO A 388 -5.40 2.59 11.09
CA PRO A 388 -3.96 2.70 11.31
C PRO A 388 -3.35 3.99 10.72
N TYR A 389 -3.88 4.49 9.61
CA TYR A 389 -3.30 5.64 8.89
C TYR A 389 -3.88 6.99 9.33
N ILE A 390 -4.55 7.04 10.47
CA ILE A 390 -4.92 8.27 11.17
C ILE A 390 -4.25 8.33 12.54
N VAL A 391 -3.97 9.53 13.01
CA VAL A 391 -3.61 9.78 14.41
C VAL A 391 -4.88 9.65 15.23
N ARG A 392 -5.03 8.53 15.93
CA ARG A 392 -6.24 8.29 16.73
C ARG A 392 -6.35 9.27 17.88
N MET A 393 -7.58 9.69 18.13
CA MET A 393 -7.93 10.38 19.37
C MET A 393 -8.13 9.33 20.46
N ILE A 394 -7.26 9.35 21.47
CA ILE A 394 -7.33 8.45 22.61
C ILE A 394 -8.49 8.88 23.52
N GLY A 395 -8.56 10.18 23.79
CA GLY A 395 -9.68 10.76 24.53
C GLY A 395 -9.49 12.23 24.83
N ILE A 396 -10.44 12.77 25.58
CA ILE A 396 -10.50 14.19 25.95
C ILE A 396 -10.19 14.32 27.43
N CYS A 397 -9.33 15.26 27.82
CA CYS A 397 -9.11 15.61 29.22
C CYS A 397 -9.61 17.03 29.47
N GLU A 398 -10.63 17.17 30.33
CA GLU A 398 -11.17 18.45 30.77
C GLU A 398 -10.55 18.81 32.11
N ALA A 399 -9.60 19.75 32.11
CA ALA A 399 -8.89 20.20 33.31
C ALA A 399 -8.65 21.71 33.26
N GLU A 400 -7.41 22.17 33.47
CA GLU A 400 -7.04 23.59 33.38
C GLU A 400 -7.34 24.20 32.00
N ASN A 401 -7.25 23.40 30.95
CA ASN A 401 -7.66 23.70 29.59
C ASN A 401 -8.27 22.42 29.00
N LEU A 402 -9.05 22.54 27.91
CA LEU A 402 -9.48 21.38 27.14
C LEU A 402 -8.28 20.77 26.41
N MET A 403 -8.02 19.49 26.65
CA MET A 403 -6.89 18.77 26.05
C MET A 403 -7.37 17.61 25.19
N LEU A 404 -6.83 17.51 23.98
CA LEU A 404 -7.03 16.35 23.11
C LEU A 404 -5.81 15.44 23.23
N VAL A 405 -6.02 14.22 23.74
CA VAL A 405 -4.97 13.21 23.91
C VAL A 405 -4.97 12.31 22.68
N MET A 406 -3.84 12.20 22.01
CA MET A 406 -3.69 11.56 20.70
C MET A 406 -2.48 10.63 20.66
N GLU A 407 -2.46 9.72 19.69
CA GLU A 407 -1.25 8.94 19.38
C GLU A 407 -0.08 9.85 19.02
N LEU A 408 1.14 9.49 19.47
CA LEU A 408 2.35 10.21 19.09
C LEU A 408 2.92 9.69 17.77
N ALA A 409 3.19 10.60 16.84
CA ALA A 409 3.96 10.35 15.62
C ALA A 409 5.28 11.14 15.68
N GLY A 410 6.36 10.46 16.08
CA GLY A 410 7.59 11.09 16.59
C GLY A 410 8.50 11.75 15.54
N LEU A 411 8.39 11.39 14.25
CA LEU A 411 9.21 11.99 13.19
C LEU A 411 8.66 13.32 12.67
N GLY A 412 7.50 13.74 13.18
CA GLY A 412 6.89 15.02 12.85
C GLY A 412 6.29 15.07 11.44
N PRO A 413 6.01 16.29 10.93
CA PRO A 413 5.22 16.44 9.72
C PRO A 413 6.03 16.20 8.43
N LEU A 414 5.37 15.57 7.45
CA LEU A 414 5.93 15.17 6.16
C LEU A 414 6.62 16.32 5.44
N ASN A 415 6.04 17.52 5.45
CA ASN A 415 6.61 18.70 4.79
C ASN A 415 7.92 19.22 5.43
N LYS A 416 8.20 18.88 6.69
CA LYS A 416 9.48 19.19 7.35
C LYS A 416 10.45 18.01 7.27
N PHE A 417 9.94 16.80 7.17
CA PHE A 417 10.73 15.58 7.04
C PHE A 417 11.42 15.49 5.67
N LEU A 418 10.68 15.64 4.57
CA LEU A 418 11.22 15.45 3.21
C LEU A 418 12.36 16.41 2.83
N PRO A 419 12.31 17.72 3.14
CA PRO A 419 13.42 18.62 2.82
C PRO A 419 14.75 18.25 3.49
N LYS A 420 14.67 17.62 4.67
CA LYS A 420 15.84 17.15 5.45
C LYS A 420 16.32 15.77 5.00
N ASN A 421 15.47 14.99 4.34
CA ASN A 421 15.72 13.61 3.94
C ASN A 421 15.55 13.44 2.42
N ARG A 422 16.33 14.18 1.64
CA ARG A 422 16.25 14.15 0.16
C ARG A 422 16.66 12.82 -0.49
N HIS A 423 17.22 11.89 0.30
CA HIS A 423 17.58 10.54 -0.14
C HIS A 423 16.37 9.60 -0.20
N ILE A 424 15.22 9.99 0.36
CA ILE A 424 13.99 9.20 0.32
C ILE A 424 13.57 9.00 -1.13
N SER A 425 13.43 7.73 -1.52
CA SER A 425 13.10 7.36 -2.88
C SER A 425 11.66 7.71 -3.25
N ILE A 426 11.38 7.85 -4.55
CA ILE A 426 10.02 8.00 -5.07
C ILE A 426 9.12 6.84 -4.61
N LYS A 427 9.66 5.61 -4.53
CA LYS A 427 8.91 4.44 -4.04
C LYS A 427 8.41 4.64 -2.61
N ASN A 428 9.26 5.15 -1.72
CA ASN A 428 8.90 5.44 -0.33
C ASN A 428 7.92 6.63 -0.25
N ILE A 429 8.12 7.71 -1.02
CA ILE A 429 7.13 8.81 -1.08
C ILE A 429 5.76 8.28 -1.53
N THR A 430 5.74 7.39 -2.53
CA THR A 430 4.50 6.77 -3.03
C THR A 430 3.83 5.92 -1.95
N GLU A 431 4.59 5.15 -1.19
CA GLU A 431 4.09 4.37 -0.04
C GLU A 431 3.41 5.26 1.00
N LEU A 432 4.07 6.35 1.43
CA LEU A 432 3.53 7.26 2.44
C LEU A 432 2.25 7.95 1.96
N VAL A 433 2.22 8.39 0.70
CA VAL A 433 1.02 9.03 0.12
C VAL A 433 -0.10 8.01 -0.11
N HIS A 434 0.23 6.74 -0.40
CA HIS A 434 -0.75 5.65 -0.48
C HIS A 434 -1.42 5.42 0.88
N GLN A 435 -0.64 5.36 1.97
CA GLN A 435 -1.18 5.28 3.33
C GLN A 435 -2.12 6.44 3.66
N VAL A 436 -1.77 7.68 3.27
CA VAL A 436 -2.66 8.84 3.42
C VAL A 436 -3.95 8.65 2.61
N SER A 437 -3.90 8.12 1.40
CA SER A 437 -5.12 7.85 0.62
C SER A 437 -6.01 6.78 1.27
N MET A 438 -5.42 5.77 1.93
CA MET A 438 -6.17 4.74 2.67
C MET A 438 -6.86 5.34 3.89
N GLY A 439 -6.17 6.20 4.65
CA GLY A 439 -6.78 6.92 5.77
C GLY A 439 -7.91 7.86 5.31
N MET A 440 -7.73 8.59 4.20
CA MET A 440 -8.78 9.47 3.66
C MET A 440 -9.97 8.71 3.08
N LYS A 441 -9.75 7.54 2.47
CA LYS A 441 -10.84 6.65 2.06
C LYS A 441 -11.66 6.20 3.27
N TYR A 442 -10.99 5.82 4.36
CA TYR A 442 -11.67 5.47 5.61
C TYR A 442 -12.51 6.64 6.14
N LEU A 443 -11.98 7.87 6.15
CA LEU A 443 -12.73 9.05 6.58
C LEU A 443 -13.95 9.33 5.67
N GLU A 444 -13.80 9.17 4.34
CA GLU A 444 -14.89 9.28 3.38
C GLU A 444 -16.01 8.26 3.65
N GLU A 445 -15.66 7.00 3.93
CA GLU A 445 -16.61 5.93 4.29
C GLU A 445 -17.35 6.19 5.62
N HIS A 446 -16.78 7.03 6.50
CA HIS A 446 -17.38 7.44 7.78
C HIS A 446 -18.00 8.84 7.72
N ASN A 447 -18.24 9.39 6.52
CA ASN A 447 -18.84 10.71 6.29
C ASN A 447 -18.12 11.84 7.07
N PHE A 448 -16.80 11.74 7.17
CA PHE A 448 -15.97 12.64 7.96
C PHE A 448 -15.09 13.50 7.04
N VAL A 449 -15.31 14.82 7.04
CA VAL A 449 -14.57 15.76 6.19
C VAL A 449 -13.42 16.37 6.98
N HIS A 450 -12.19 16.26 6.47
CA HIS A 450 -10.98 16.71 7.12
C HIS A 450 -10.80 18.24 7.07
N ARG A 451 -11.08 18.88 5.92
CA ARG A 451 -11.06 20.35 5.73
C ARG A 451 -9.70 21.05 5.88
N ASP A 452 -8.64 20.33 6.24
CA ASP A 452 -7.27 20.86 6.35
C ASP A 452 -6.22 19.82 5.95
N LEU A 453 -6.53 18.97 4.98
CA LEU A 453 -5.59 17.96 4.52
C LEU A 453 -4.40 18.61 3.80
N ALA A 454 -3.20 18.43 4.34
CA ALA A 454 -1.96 19.01 3.82
C ALA A 454 -0.74 18.24 4.35
N ALA A 455 0.43 18.39 3.72
CA ALA A 455 1.65 17.69 4.17
C ALA A 455 2.15 18.13 5.56
N ARG A 456 1.68 19.27 6.09
CA ARG A 456 1.90 19.69 7.50
C ARG A 456 1.10 18.85 8.51
N ASN A 457 0.00 18.25 8.06
CA ASN A 457 -0.95 17.48 8.86
C ASN A 457 -0.82 15.97 8.58
N VAL A 458 0.18 15.55 7.80
CA VAL A 458 0.62 14.15 7.72
C VAL A 458 1.84 14.01 8.62
N LEU A 459 1.71 13.25 9.70
CA LEU A 459 2.80 12.99 10.63
C LEU A 459 3.40 11.61 10.37
N LEU A 460 4.71 11.50 10.56
CA LEU A 460 5.43 10.25 10.37
C LEU A 460 5.70 9.58 11.72
N VAL A 461 5.32 8.30 11.81
CA VAL A 461 5.71 7.42 12.91
C VAL A 461 7.10 6.84 12.61
N THR A 462 7.28 6.33 11.39
CA THR A 462 8.54 5.84 10.82
C THR A 462 8.70 6.40 9.40
N GLN A 463 9.83 6.14 8.75
CA GLN A 463 10.03 6.52 7.33
C GLN A 463 9.12 5.74 6.38
N HIS A 464 8.44 4.69 6.86
CA HIS A 464 7.52 3.85 6.11
C HIS A 464 6.09 3.88 6.68
N TYR A 465 5.80 4.82 7.59
CA TYR A 465 4.50 4.90 8.24
C TYR A 465 4.02 6.33 8.49
N ALA A 466 3.07 6.77 7.66
CA ALA A 466 2.37 8.04 7.74
C ALA A 466 1.00 7.90 8.43
N LYS A 467 0.63 8.93 9.19
CA LYS A 467 -0.68 9.10 9.80
C LYS A 467 -1.23 10.50 9.54
N ILE A 468 -2.50 10.58 9.17
CA ILE A 468 -3.24 11.84 9.02
C ILE A 468 -3.57 12.40 10.40
N SER A 469 -3.38 13.69 10.59
CA SER A 469 -3.53 14.37 11.88
C SER A 469 -4.26 15.70 11.74
N ASP A 470 -4.46 16.36 12.88
CA ASP A 470 -5.03 17.71 13.00
C ASP A 470 -6.41 17.87 12.35
N PHE A 471 -7.37 17.16 12.93
CA PHE A 471 -8.78 17.31 12.65
C PHE A 471 -9.41 18.55 13.30
N GLY A 472 -8.61 19.54 13.71
CA GLY A 472 -9.08 20.74 14.42
C GLY A 472 -9.98 21.67 13.61
N LEU A 473 -10.14 21.39 12.32
CA LEU A 473 -11.12 22.02 11.42
C LEU A 473 -12.12 21.02 10.84
N SER A 474 -12.02 19.75 11.19
CA SER A 474 -12.83 18.68 10.62
C SER A 474 -14.27 18.78 11.07
N LYS A 475 -15.16 18.11 10.34
CA LYS A 475 -16.57 18.07 10.70
C LYS A 475 -17.22 16.77 10.25
N ALA A 476 -18.01 16.18 11.14
CA ALA A 476 -18.92 15.10 10.79
C ALA A 476 -20.09 15.66 9.97
N LEU A 477 -20.46 14.98 8.90
CA LEU A 477 -21.67 15.29 8.13
C LEU A 477 -22.87 14.57 8.74
N ALA A 478 -24.04 15.20 8.69
CA ALA A 478 -25.29 14.51 8.98
C ALA A 478 -25.60 13.51 7.86
N GLU A 479 -26.30 12.40 8.15
CA GLU A 479 -26.59 11.33 7.18
C GLU A 479 -27.32 11.82 5.92
N GLU A 480 -28.07 12.94 6.02
CA GLU A 480 -28.82 13.53 4.90
C GLU A 480 -28.02 14.61 4.12
N GLU A 481 -26.84 15.01 4.57
CA GLU A 481 -26.04 16.10 3.97
C GLU A 481 -24.74 15.59 3.33
N ASN A 482 -24.55 15.88 2.04
CA ASN A 482 -23.32 15.52 1.31
C ASN A 482 -22.19 16.56 1.42
N TYR A 483 -22.43 17.69 2.09
CA TYR A 483 -21.43 18.75 2.28
C TYR A 483 -21.73 19.60 3.53
N TYR A 484 -20.69 20.14 4.14
CA TYR A 484 -20.78 21.13 5.21
C TYR A 484 -20.64 22.55 4.64
N LYS A 485 -21.51 23.48 5.06
CA LYS A 485 -21.40 24.91 4.74
C LYS A 485 -20.91 25.70 5.95
N ALA A 486 -19.71 26.28 5.88
CA ALA A 486 -19.20 27.08 6.99
C ALA A 486 -19.96 28.41 7.15
N LYS A 487 -20.19 28.83 8.41
CA LYS A 487 -20.96 30.04 8.75
C LYS A 487 -20.11 31.32 8.83
N THR A 488 -18.78 31.23 8.90
CA THR A 488 -17.88 32.38 9.12
C THR A 488 -16.61 32.35 8.25
N HIS A 489 -16.06 33.54 7.95
CA HIS A 489 -14.77 33.74 7.28
C HIS A 489 -13.62 33.69 8.32
N GLY A 490 -13.00 32.52 8.52
CA GLY A 490 -11.79 32.37 9.34
C GLY A 490 -10.47 32.57 8.57
N LYS A 491 -9.33 32.41 9.26
CA LYS A 491 -7.98 32.33 8.64
C LYS A 491 -7.82 30.98 7.95
N TRP A 492 -8.35 30.87 6.73
CA TRP A 492 -8.37 29.61 5.98
C TRP A 492 -7.08 29.38 5.17
N PRO A 493 -6.57 28.15 5.08
CA PRO A 493 -5.42 27.79 4.26
C PRO A 493 -5.80 27.66 2.78
N VAL A 494 -6.13 28.80 2.16
CA VAL A 494 -6.72 28.92 0.81
C VAL A 494 -5.99 28.10 -0.27
N LYS A 495 -4.67 27.93 -0.17
CA LYS A 495 -3.87 27.20 -1.18
C LYS A 495 -4.17 25.70 -1.28
N TRP A 496 -4.78 25.11 -0.25
CA TRP A 496 -5.20 23.70 -0.29
C TRP A 496 -6.68 23.55 -0.63
N TYR A 497 -7.44 24.65 -0.67
CA TYR A 497 -8.89 24.59 -0.79
C TYR A 497 -9.32 24.43 -2.23
N ALA A 498 -10.33 23.57 -2.40
CA ALA A 498 -11.05 23.46 -3.65
C ALA A 498 -11.80 24.77 -3.97
N PRO A 499 -12.05 25.10 -5.25
CA PRO A 499 -12.74 26.33 -5.63
C PRO A 499 -14.08 26.52 -4.94
N GLU A 500 -14.85 25.44 -4.75
CA GLU A 500 -16.15 25.48 -4.07
C GLU A 500 -16.05 25.81 -2.57
N CYS A 501 -14.92 25.48 -1.92
CA CYS A 501 -14.66 25.88 -0.54
C CYS A 501 -14.36 27.37 -0.45
N ILE A 502 -13.63 27.91 -1.43
CA ILE A 502 -13.24 29.33 -1.46
C ILE A 502 -14.45 30.20 -1.80
N ASN A 503 -15.21 29.81 -2.81
CA ASN A 503 -16.32 30.61 -3.36
C ASN A 503 -17.62 30.47 -2.55
N TYR A 504 -17.91 29.27 -2.03
CA TYR A 504 -19.21 28.95 -1.45
C TYR A 504 -19.15 28.36 -0.05
N PHE A 505 -17.95 28.22 0.54
CA PHE A 505 -17.73 27.60 1.84
C PHE A 505 -18.28 26.17 1.95
N LYS A 506 -18.35 25.45 0.82
CA LYS A 506 -18.84 24.07 0.75
C LYS A 506 -17.70 23.08 0.90
N PHE A 507 -17.65 22.38 2.03
CA PHE A 507 -16.66 21.35 2.33
C PHE A 507 -17.28 19.96 2.21
N SER A 508 -16.59 19.04 1.55
CA SER A 508 -17.01 17.64 1.36
C SER A 508 -15.78 16.74 1.19
N SER A 509 -15.96 15.42 1.18
CA SER A 509 -14.88 14.49 0.84
C SER A 509 -14.25 14.81 -0.53
N LYS A 510 -15.05 15.29 -1.51
CA LYS A 510 -14.52 15.76 -2.80
C LYS A 510 -13.60 16.97 -2.64
N SER A 511 -13.87 17.88 -1.71
CA SER A 511 -12.96 19.01 -1.43
C SER A 511 -11.66 18.57 -0.75
N ASP A 512 -11.70 17.49 0.03
CA ASP A 512 -10.50 16.87 0.58
C ASP A 512 -9.69 16.16 -0.51
N VAL A 513 -10.33 15.58 -1.54
CA VAL A 513 -9.62 15.04 -2.71
C VAL A 513 -8.80 16.13 -3.43
N TRP A 514 -9.33 17.34 -3.57
CA TRP A 514 -8.54 18.47 -4.10
C TRP A 514 -7.32 18.77 -3.22
N SER A 515 -7.55 18.86 -1.91
CA SER A 515 -6.50 19.10 -0.90
C SER A 515 -5.43 18.01 -0.94
N PHE A 516 -5.83 16.75 -1.17
CA PHE A 516 -4.93 15.61 -1.36
C PHE A 516 -4.07 15.78 -2.61
N GLY A 517 -4.61 16.27 -3.73
CA GLY A 517 -3.80 16.60 -4.91
C GLY A 517 -2.70 17.63 -4.61
N VAL A 518 -3.00 18.65 -3.79
CA VAL A 518 -2.00 19.63 -3.33
C VAL A 518 -0.97 18.99 -2.40
N LEU A 519 -1.40 18.12 -1.47
CA LEU A 519 -0.51 17.34 -0.60
C LEU A 519 0.43 16.43 -1.39
N MET A 520 -0.07 15.75 -2.43
CA MET A 520 0.75 14.96 -3.34
C MET A 520 1.83 15.85 -3.97
N TRP A 521 1.45 17.03 -4.48
CA TRP A 521 2.42 17.97 -5.05
C TRP A 521 3.49 18.38 -4.01
N GLU A 522 3.11 18.65 -2.76
CA GLU A 522 4.07 18.91 -1.67
C GLU A 522 5.02 17.73 -1.45
N ALA A 523 4.51 16.50 -1.43
CA ALA A 523 5.30 15.28 -1.20
C ALA A 523 6.32 15.05 -2.33
N TYR A 524 5.87 15.05 -3.59
CA TYR A 524 6.72 14.81 -4.75
C TYR A 524 7.66 15.98 -5.08
N SER A 525 7.38 17.18 -4.57
CA SER A 525 8.31 18.33 -4.64
C SER A 525 9.31 18.39 -3.48
N LEU A 526 9.32 17.37 -2.61
CA LEU A 526 10.16 17.26 -1.41
C LEU A 526 9.92 18.40 -0.40
N GLY A 527 8.64 18.71 -0.14
CA GLY A 527 8.20 19.68 0.86
C GLY A 527 8.24 21.14 0.40
N GLN A 528 8.21 21.41 -0.91
CA GLN A 528 8.10 22.80 -1.38
C GLN A 528 6.72 23.39 -1.07
N LYS A 529 6.68 24.71 -0.91
CA LYS A 529 5.42 25.43 -0.69
C LYS A 529 4.61 25.48 -2.00
N PRO A 530 3.34 25.06 -2.02
CA PRO A 530 2.51 25.13 -3.21
C PRO A 530 2.24 26.59 -3.60
N TYR A 531 2.08 26.84 -4.91
CA TYR A 531 1.84 28.17 -5.49
C TYR A 531 2.82 29.23 -4.95
N LYS A 532 4.13 28.93 -4.99
CA LYS A 532 5.16 29.79 -4.41
C LYS A 532 5.08 31.21 -4.98
N GLY A 533 5.05 32.21 -4.12
CA GLY A 533 4.96 33.62 -4.51
C GLY A 533 3.53 34.15 -4.73
N MET A 534 2.53 33.28 -4.90
CA MET A 534 1.15 33.69 -5.15
C MET A 534 0.35 33.91 -3.87
N LYS A 535 -0.53 34.91 -3.88
CA LYS A 535 -1.58 35.18 -2.88
C LYS A 535 -2.85 34.39 -3.20
N GLY A 536 -3.78 34.29 -2.24
CA GLY A 536 -4.99 33.46 -2.38
C GLY A 536 -5.88 33.84 -3.57
N ASN A 537 -6.04 35.13 -3.85
CA ASN A 537 -6.80 35.63 -5.01
C ASN A 537 -6.11 35.30 -6.34
N GLU A 538 -4.78 35.38 -6.41
CA GLU A 538 -4.02 35.01 -7.61
C GLU A 538 -4.12 33.50 -7.89
N VAL A 539 -4.09 32.68 -6.83
CA VAL A 539 -4.31 31.22 -6.96
C VAL A 539 -5.70 30.91 -7.49
N LEU A 540 -6.74 31.59 -7.00
CA LEU A 540 -8.10 31.39 -7.49
C LEU A 540 -8.23 31.77 -8.98
N GLN A 541 -7.69 32.92 -9.38
CA GLN A 541 -7.70 33.36 -10.78
C GLN A 541 -7.00 32.37 -11.71
N MET A 542 -5.84 31.84 -11.30
CA MET A 542 -5.13 30.79 -12.04
C MET A 542 -5.97 29.51 -12.17
N ILE A 543 -6.65 29.10 -11.10
CA ILE A 543 -7.49 27.89 -11.14
C ILE A 543 -8.70 28.08 -12.07
N GLU A 544 -9.33 29.27 -12.02
CA GLU A 544 -10.47 29.64 -12.86
C GLU A 544 -10.12 29.78 -14.34
N SER A 545 -8.87 30.15 -14.68
CA SER A 545 -8.39 30.12 -16.07
C SER A 545 -8.14 28.70 -16.61
N GLY A 546 -8.28 27.67 -15.77
CA GLY A 546 -8.01 26.28 -16.11
C GLY A 546 -6.57 25.85 -15.88
N GLU A 547 -5.68 26.76 -15.47
CA GLU A 547 -4.29 26.44 -15.18
C GLU A 547 -4.14 25.65 -13.86
N ARG A 548 -3.07 24.87 -13.74
CA ARG A 548 -2.72 24.07 -12.56
C ARG A 548 -1.22 24.16 -12.27
N MET A 549 -0.81 23.77 -11.06
CA MET A 549 0.62 23.70 -10.73
C MET A 549 1.34 22.75 -11.70
N VAL A 550 2.55 23.14 -12.11
CA VAL A 550 3.42 22.29 -12.94
C VAL A 550 3.85 21.02 -12.20
N ALA A 551 4.15 19.97 -12.95
CA ALA A 551 4.66 18.72 -12.39
C ALA A 551 5.96 18.97 -11.60
N PRO A 552 6.11 18.42 -10.38
CA PRO A 552 7.38 18.45 -9.66
C PRO A 552 8.49 17.76 -10.45
N ALA A 553 9.74 18.18 -10.23
CA ALA A 553 10.89 17.53 -10.86
C ALA A 553 10.95 16.04 -10.49
N ASN A 554 11.18 15.18 -11.48
CA ASN A 554 11.20 13.72 -11.35
C ASN A 554 9.88 13.10 -10.85
N CYS A 555 8.76 13.84 -10.89
CA CYS A 555 7.45 13.27 -10.60
C CYS A 555 7.02 12.33 -11.75
N PRO A 556 6.62 11.09 -11.46
CA PRO A 556 6.09 10.19 -12.48
C PRO A 556 4.84 10.76 -13.17
N PRO A 557 4.68 10.60 -14.50
CA PRO A 557 3.51 11.09 -15.23
C PRO A 557 2.19 10.58 -14.65
N GLU A 558 2.12 9.30 -14.28
CA GLU A 558 0.92 8.66 -13.74
C GLU A 558 0.46 9.31 -12.43
N ILE A 559 1.42 9.75 -11.61
CA ILE A 559 1.18 10.47 -10.36
C ILE A 559 0.68 11.89 -10.64
N TYR A 560 1.31 12.60 -11.59
CA TYR A 560 0.87 13.94 -11.94
C TYR A 560 -0.52 13.95 -12.60
N ASP A 561 -0.84 12.92 -13.38
CA ASP A 561 -2.19 12.72 -13.93
C ASP A 561 -3.21 12.48 -12.81
N LEU A 562 -2.84 11.75 -11.76
CA LEU A 562 -3.69 11.61 -10.57
C LEU A 562 -3.86 12.96 -9.84
N MET A 563 -2.79 13.77 -9.70
CA MET A 563 -2.90 15.12 -9.14
C MET A 563 -3.87 16.01 -9.95
N LYS A 564 -3.77 15.99 -11.29
CA LYS A 564 -4.68 16.72 -12.17
C LYS A 564 -6.13 16.24 -12.02
N ALA A 565 -6.36 14.93 -11.88
CA ALA A 565 -7.69 14.39 -11.62
C ALA A 565 -8.25 14.85 -10.26
N CYS A 566 -7.41 14.94 -9.22
CA CYS A 566 -7.78 15.55 -7.95
C CYS A 566 -8.16 17.03 -8.10
N TRP A 567 -7.53 17.75 -9.04
CA TRP A 567 -7.82 19.15 -9.34
C TRP A 567 -8.87 19.38 -10.43
N THR A 568 -9.75 18.40 -10.67
CA THR A 568 -10.97 18.61 -11.47
C THR A 568 -11.85 19.67 -10.82
N TYR A 569 -12.19 20.71 -11.60
CA TYR A 569 -12.85 21.91 -11.06
C TYR A 569 -14.24 21.58 -10.51
N LYS A 570 -15.07 20.86 -11.28
CA LYS A 570 -16.42 20.47 -10.86
C LYS A 570 -16.35 19.30 -9.85
N PRO A 571 -16.93 19.43 -8.65
CA PRO A 571 -16.88 18.38 -7.62
C PRO A 571 -17.50 17.03 -8.05
N ASP A 572 -18.52 17.06 -8.90
CA ASP A 572 -19.23 15.86 -9.35
C ASP A 572 -18.39 15.01 -10.32
N GLU A 573 -17.56 15.67 -11.13
CA GLU A 573 -16.62 15.03 -12.07
C GLU A 573 -15.29 14.66 -11.38
N ARG A 574 -15.02 15.18 -10.18
CA ARG A 574 -13.83 14.87 -9.38
C ARG A 574 -13.95 13.47 -8.77
N PRO A 575 -12.91 12.61 -8.81
CA PRO A 575 -12.98 11.28 -8.20
C PRO A 575 -13.18 11.35 -6.67
N GLY A 576 -13.72 10.28 -6.08
CA GLY A 576 -13.71 10.07 -4.63
C GLY A 576 -12.44 9.35 -4.15
N PHE A 577 -12.24 9.25 -2.84
CA PHE A 577 -11.04 8.58 -2.30
C PHE A 577 -10.99 7.08 -2.59
N SER A 578 -12.14 6.43 -2.78
CA SER A 578 -12.19 5.04 -3.24
C SER A 578 -11.45 4.84 -4.57
N THR A 579 -11.63 5.74 -5.53
CA THR A 579 -10.92 5.71 -6.83
C THR A 579 -9.48 6.17 -6.70
N VAL A 580 -9.22 7.21 -5.90
CA VAL A 580 -7.86 7.75 -5.70
C VAL A 580 -6.94 6.74 -5.02
N GLU A 581 -7.38 6.12 -3.92
CA GLU A 581 -6.64 5.07 -3.20
C GLU A 581 -6.34 3.90 -4.12
N LEU A 582 -7.33 3.46 -4.90
CA LEU A 582 -7.15 2.35 -5.82
C LEU A 582 -6.09 2.68 -6.90
N ARG A 583 -6.21 3.83 -7.58
CA ARG A 583 -5.24 4.25 -8.61
C ARG A 583 -3.82 4.36 -8.03
N LEU A 584 -3.70 4.91 -6.84
CA LEU A 584 -2.41 5.07 -6.17
C LEU A 584 -1.83 3.73 -5.70
N ARG A 585 -2.66 2.83 -5.16
CA ARG A 585 -2.28 1.46 -4.80
C ARG A 585 -1.77 0.70 -6.01
N ASN A 586 -2.47 0.79 -7.13
CA ASN A 586 -2.09 0.13 -8.38
C ASN A 586 -0.68 0.57 -8.79
N TYR A 587 -0.47 1.88 -8.87
CA TYR A 587 0.84 2.44 -9.22
C TYR A 587 1.93 2.05 -8.21
N TYR A 588 1.64 2.14 -6.91
CA TYR A 588 2.56 1.79 -5.84
C TYR A 588 3.01 0.32 -5.91
N TYR A 589 2.07 -0.60 -6.10
CA TYR A 589 2.36 -2.02 -6.24
C TYR A 589 3.18 -2.30 -7.50
N GLU A 590 2.92 -1.58 -8.59
CA GLU A 590 3.67 -1.74 -9.84
C GLU A 590 5.15 -1.35 -9.67
N ILE A 591 5.44 -0.22 -9.02
CA ILE A 591 6.82 0.26 -8.88
C ILE A 591 7.62 -0.42 -7.77
N SER A 592 6.96 -1.15 -6.88
CA SER A 592 7.59 -1.75 -5.67
C SER A 592 7.91 -3.24 -5.81
N GLN A 593 7.78 -3.81 -7.01
CA GLN A 593 8.07 -5.23 -7.28
C GLN A 593 9.57 -5.54 -7.34
N ILE A 594 9.90 -6.82 -7.14
CA ILE A 594 11.23 -7.45 -7.28
C ILE A 594 11.41 -7.93 -8.71
#